data_AF-A0A2J4XUV5-F1
#
_entry.id   AF-A0A2J4XUV5-F1
#
_cell.length_a   1.000
_cell.length_b   1.000
_cell.length_c   1.000
_cell.angle_alpha   90.00
_cell.angle_beta   90.00
_cell.angle_gamma   90.00
#
_symmetry.space_group_name_H-M   'P 1'
#
loop_
_entity.id
_entity.type
_entity.pdbx_description
1 polymer ?
#
loop_
_entity_poly.entity_id
_entity_poly.type
_entity_poly.pdbx_seq_one_letter_code
_entity_poly.pdbx_strand_id
1 'polypeptide(L)' 'MKLIGMMDSPYVRRVAISLELYGVEFASHP' A
#
# COMPACT_ATOMS: atom_id res chain seq x y z
N MET A 1 -8.14 0.91 -5.28
CA MET A 1 -8.36 0.78 -3.81
C MET A 1 -7.67 1.92 -3.05
N LYS A 2 -8.08 2.29 -1.83
CA LYS A 2 -7.36 3.30 -1.01
C LYS A 2 -6.50 2.60 0.04
N LEU A 3 -5.19 2.84 0.01
CA LEU A 3 -4.26 2.40 1.06
C LEU A 3 -4.07 3.56 2.03
N ILE A 4 -4.68 3.47 3.20
CA ILE A 4 -4.61 4.50 4.24
C ILE A 4 -3.46 4.20 5.18
N GLY A 5 -2.64 5.21 5.42
CA GLY A 5 -1.51 5.16 6.33
C GLY A 5 -0.21 5.58 5.67
N MET A 6 0.74 5.88 6.53
CA MET A 6 2.03 6.41 6.15
C MET A 6 2.98 5.30 5.66
N MET A 7 3.74 5.55 4.58
CA MET A 7 4.67 4.57 3.96
C MET A 7 5.95 4.30 4.79
N ASP A 8 6.16 5.05 5.86
CA ASP A 8 7.15 4.78 6.90
C ASP A 8 6.74 3.58 7.78
N SER A 9 5.45 3.29 7.88
CA SER A 9 4.95 2.10 8.56
C SER A 9 5.39 0.83 7.81
N PRO A 10 6.10 -0.10 8.47
CA PRO A 10 6.50 -1.35 7.84
C PRO A 10 5.31 -2.26 7.51
N TYR A 11 4.13 -1.98 8.08
CA TYR A 11 2.90 -2.70 7.76
C TYR A 11 2.28 -2.18 6.46
N VAL A 12 2.14 -0.86 6.34
CA VAL A 12 1.59 -0.20 5.13
C VAL A 12 2.47 -0.52 3.92
N ARG A 13 3.79 -0.46 4.08
CA ARG A 13 4.75 -0.80 3.01
C ARG A 13 4.61 -2.25 2.53
N ARG A 14 4.41 -3.20 3.43
CA ARG A 14 4.22 -4.62 3.04
C ARG A 14 2.93 -4.80 2.25
N VAL A 15 1.84 -4.13 2.65
CA VAL A 15 0.58 -4.16 1.89
C VAL A 15 0.76 -3.56 0.51
N ALA A 16 1.43 -2.40 0.39
CA ALA A 16 1.74 -1.79 -0.90
C ALA A 16 2.49 -2.75 -1.84
N ILE A 17 3.51 -3.43 -1.33
CA ILE A 17 4.29 -4.43 -2.10
C ILE A 17 3.40 -5.60 -2.55
N SER A 18 2.57 -6.14 -1.65
CA SER A 18 1.64 -7.21 -2.02
C SER A 18 0.68 -6.77 -3.12
N LEU A 19 0.13 -5.55 -3.04
CA LEU A 19 -0.79 -5.02 -4.05
C LEU A 19 -0.11 -4.86 -5.41
N GLU A 20 1.13 -4.40 -5.43
CA GLU A 20 1.93 -4.30 -6.65
C GLU A 20 2.20 -5.68 -7.27
N LEU A 21 2.57 -6.67 -6.46
CA LEU A 21 2.76 -8.06 -6.92
C LEU A 21 1.47 -8.71 -7.43
N TYR A 22 0.32 -8.33 -6.89
CA TYR A 22 -0.98 -8.80 -7.36
C TYR A 22 -1.54 -8.00 -8.55
N GLY A 23 -0.86 -6.94 -9.00
CA GLY A 23 -1.34 -6.08 -10.08
C GLY A 23 -2.59 -5.28 -9.71
N VAL A 24 -2.81 -5.00 -8.42
CA VAL A 24 -3.97 -4.26 -7.93
C VAL A 24 -3.63 -2.78 -7.84
N GLU A 25 -4.35 -1.95 -8.60
CA GLU A 25 -4.17 -0.50 -8.51
C GLU A 25 -4.68 0.07 -7.17
N PHE A 26 -3.84 0.84 -6.50
CA PHE A 26 -4.17 1.52 -5.26
C PHE A 26 -3.62 2.94 -5.21
N ALA A 27 -4.33 3.81 -4.49
CA ALA A 27 -3.91 5.16 -4.19
C ALA A 27 -3.52 5.25 -2.71
N SER A 28 -2.26 5.60 -2.44
CA SER A 28 -1.74 5.84 -1.10
C SER A 28 -2.23 7.18 -0.57
N HIS A 29 -2.76 7.17 0.64
CA HIS A 29 -3.15 8.36 1.37
C HIS A 29 -2.53 8.27 2.77
N PRO A 30 -1.88 9.34 3.27
CA PRO A 30 -1.37 9.39 4.63
C PRO A 30 -2.47 9.14 5.67
#